data_AF-A0A948XBV7-F1
#
_entry.id   AF-A0A948XBV7-F1
#
_cell.length_a   1.000
_cell.length_b   1.000
_cell.length_c   1.000
_cell.angle_alpha   90.00
_cell.angle_beta   90.00
_cell.angle_gamma   90.00
#
_symmetry.space_group_name_H-M   'P 1'
#
loop_
_entity.id
_entity.type
_entity.pdbx_description
1 polymer ?
#
loop_
_entity_poly.entity_id
_entity_poly.type
_entity_poly.pdbx_seq_one_letter_code
_entity_poly.pdbx_strand_id
1 'polypeptide(L)'
;MFILSDKFKKIAKTLKLDKPLVIFDVETTGNVIYKDKIIELAYIKIYLDGRVKKEEMMLDPQMQISREATAVHGLINKDVSGKPTFMKKAQEIWEIFNGCFYGGFNVMNFDLPILRREFIRVGMDFDYNISQIVDSRIIYQHMVPRSLAATYRYYCGKEFNQSHTALGDVEVAAEILAKQLDKYSEIGDWGFINKIHQSPENSYVDSSRKFYWRHGRAHFAFSKYRGIALSEVAKVNPKFLKWILAADFSEETKTIVKKALESIKKIIQK
;
A
#
# COMPACT_ATOMS: atom_id res chain seq x y z
N MET A 1 25.16 -11.94 -10.80
CA MET A 1 25.08 -13.43 -10.80
C MET A 1 23.62 -13.84 -10.88
N PHE A 2 23.23 -14.67 -11.84
CA PHE A 2 21.85 -15.13 -11.97
C PHE A 2 21.57 -16.25 -10.96
N ILE A 3 20.49 -16.12 -10.19
CA ILE A 3 20.04 -17.17 -9.27
C ILE A 3 18.83 -17.86 -9.89
N LEU A 4 18.85 -19.18 -9.93
CA LEU A 4 17.69 -20.00 -10.29
C LEU A 4 16.94 -20.37 -9.01
N SER A 5 15.64 -20.09 -8.96
CA SER A 5 14.77 -20.49 -7.85
C SER A 5 13.42 -20.93 -8.40
N ASP A 6 12.91 -22.06 -7.90
CA ASP A 6 11.60 -22.58 -8.30
C ASP A 6 10.46 -21.60 -8.01
N LYS A 7 10.62 -20.76 -6.98
CA LYS A 7 9.70 -19.65 -6.68
C LYS A 7 9.58 -18.68 -7.85
N PHE A 8 10.70 -18.24 -8.43
CA PHE A 8 10.69 -17.24 -9.51
C PHE A 8 10.27 -17.84 -10.84
N LYS A 9 10.64 -19.10 -11.12
CA LYS A 9 10.08 -19.86 -12.25
C LYS A 9 8.56 -19.97 -12.17
N LYS A 10 8.02 -20.26 -10.98
CA LYS A 10 6.56 -20.32 -10.76
C LYS A 10 5.90 -18.97 -11.01
N ILE A 11 6.51 -17.86 -10.56
CA ILE A 11 6.00 -16.50 -10.83
C ILE A 11 5.96 -16.24 -12.34
N ALA A 12 7.10 -16.42 -13.02
CA ALA A 12 7.20 -16.15 -14.46
C ALA A 12 6.19 -16.96 -15.29
N LYS A 13 6.06 -18.26 -14.97
CA LYS A 13 5.11 -19.16 -15.63
C LYS A 13 3.64 -18.82 -15.32
N THR A 14 3.30 -18.60 -14.06
CA THR A 14 1.90 -18.35 -13.64
C THR A 14 1.38 -17.02 -14.18
N LEU A 15 2.21 -15.98 -14.16
CA LEU A 15 1.85 -14.65 -14.69
C LEU A 15 2.01 -14.56 -16.21
N LYS A 16 2.52 -15.61 -16.88
CA LYS A 16 2.77 -15.64 -18.33
C LYS A 16 3.53 -14.40 -18.81
N LEU A 17 4.67 -14.12 -18.16
CA LEU A 17 5.45 -12.93 -18.46
C LEU A 17 5.92 -12.93 -19.93
N ASP A 18 5.65 -11.82 -20.63
CA ASP A 18 6.17 -11.51 -21.97
C ASP A 18 7.29 -10.46 -21.94
N LYS A 19 7.52 -9.86 -20.76
CA LYS A 19 8.64 -8.97 -20.42
C LYS A 19 9.05 -9.20 -18.95
N PRO A 20 10.26 -8.79 -18.52
CA PRO A 20 10.70 -9.02 -17.14
C PRO A 20 9.78 -8.36 -16.11
N LEU A 21 9.69 -8.95 -14.92
CA LEU A 21 9.01 -8.37 -13.76
C LEU A 21 10.06 -7.86 -12.77
N VAL A 22 10.04 -6.57 -12.45
CA VAL A 22 10.87 -5.99 -11.40
C VAL A 22 10.04 -5.84 -10.14
N ILE A 23 10.36 -6.64 -9.12
CA ILE A 23 9.82 -6.47 -7.78
C ILE A 23 10.79 -5.56 -7.02
N PHE A 24 10.33 -4.44 -6.48
CA PHE A 24 11.21 -3.46 -5.85
C PHE A 24 10.55 -2.74 -4.68
N ASP A 25 11.38 -2.09 -3.89
CA ASP A 25 11.04 -1.27 -2.74
C ASP A 25 12.01 -0.08 -2.68
N VAL A 26 11.57 1.04 -2.12
CA VAL A 26 12.41 2.22 -1.94
C VAL A 26 12.33 2.79 -0.53
N GLU A 27 13.49 3.14 0.01
CA GLU A 27 13.56 4.00 1.18
C GLU A 27 13.72 5.45 0.76
N THR A 28 13.14 6.37 1.53
CA THR A 28 12.97 7.76 1.10
C THR A 28 13.20 8.74 2.24
N THR A 29 13.45 10.01 1.91
CA THR A 29 13.65 11.07 2.91
C THR A 29 12.39 11.40 3.72
N GLY A 30 11.23 10.88 3.34
CA GLY A 30 9.91 11.16 3.88
C GLY A 30 8.80 10.54 3.01
N ASN A 31 7.53 10.70 3.41
CA ASN A 31 6.41 9.99 2.79
C ASN A 31 5.62 10.82 1.73
N VAL A 32 6.15 11.95 1.28
CA VAL A 32 5.47 12.87 0.36
C VAL A 32 6.07 12.79 -1.04
N ILE A 33 5.42 12.05 -1.93
CA ILE A 33 5.89 11.71 -3.30
C ILE A 33 6.45 12.91 -4.09
N TYR A 34 5.79 14.08 -4.06
CA TYR A 34 6.20 15.24 -4.87
C TYR A 34 7.41 15.99 -4.28
N LYS A 35 7.72 15.78 -3.00
CA LYS A 35 8.76 16.49 -2.26
C LYS A 35 9.97 15.59 -2.03
N ASP A 36 9.74 14.47 -1.36
CA ASP A 36 10.76 13.58 -0.81
C ASP A 36 11.47 12.78 -1.90
N LYS A 37 12.69 12.31 -1.60
CA LYS A 37 13.59 11.67 -2.55
C LYS A 37 13.97 10.26 -2.12
N ILE A 38 14.32 9.44 -3.10
CA ILE A 38 14.80 8.06 -2.88
C ILE A 38 16.20 8.12 -2.28
N ILE A 39 16.43 7.36 -1.22
CA ILE A 39 17.73 7.19 -0.54
C ILE A 39 18.27 5.77 -0.67
N GLU A 40 17.40 4.78 -0.84
CA GLU A 40 17.77 3.41 -1.16
C GLU A 40 16.77 2.85 -2.18
N LEU A 41 17.27 2.06 -3.13
CA LEU A 41 16.45 1.31 -4.08
C LEU A 41 16.95 -0.13 -4.10
N ALA A 42 16.08 -1.07 -3.75
CA ALA A 42 16.35 -2.50 -3.80
C ALA A 42 15.39 -3.20 -4.76
N TYR A 43 15.89 -4.16 -5.55
CA TYR A 43 15.06 -4.84 -6.52
C TYR A 43 15.44 -6.31 -6.76
N ILE A 44 14.45 -7.07 -7.24
CA ILE A 44 14.57 -8.40 -7.83
C ILE A 44 13.95 -8.33 -9.23
N LYS A 45 14.79 -8.40 -10.27
CA LYS A 45 14.35 -8.51 -11.66
C LYS A 45 14.22 -9.97 -12.04
N ILE A 46 13.00 -10.40 -12.32
CA ILE A 46 12.63 -11.75 -12.74
C ILE A 46 12.48 -11.77 -14.26
N TYR A 47 13.29 -12.59 -14.92
CA TYR A 47 13.23 -12.80 -16.37
C TYR A 47 12.21 -13.89 -16.72
N LEU A 48 11.86 -13.99 -18.00
CA LEU A 48 10.79 -14.87 -18.51
C LEU A 48 11.04 -16.35 -18.19
N ASP A 49 12.30 -16.77 -18.12
CA ASP A 49 12.72 -18.13 -17.77
C ASP A 49 12.85 -18.37 -16.25
N GLY A 50 12.53 -17.36 -15.43
CA GLY A 50 12.63 -17.41 -13.98
C GLY A 50 14.02 -17.17 -13.42
N ARG A 51 15.04 -16.89 -14.25
CA ARG A 51 16.31 -16.34 -13.75
C ARG A 51 16.05 -15.01 -13.07
N VAL A 52 16.85 -14.69 -12.04
CA VAL A 52 16.75 -13.39 -11.37
C VAL A 52 18.07 -12.66 -11.26
N LYS A 53 17.99 -11.33 -11.28
CA LYS A 53 19.04 -10.39 -10.86
C LYS A 53 18.54 -9.64 -9.61
N LYS A 54 19.38 -9.52 -8.59
CA LYS A 54 19.05 -8.79 -7.35
C LYS A 54 20.17 -7.83 -7.02
N GLU A 55 19.85 -6.59 -6.75
CA GLU A 55 20.79 -5.56 -6.32
C GLU A 55 20.06 -4.56 -5.41
N GLU A 56 20.87 -3.85 -4.62
CA GLU A 56 20.46 -2.70 -3.82
C GLU A 56 21.43 -1.55 -4.12
N MET A 57 20.95 -0.32 -4.05
CA MET A 57 21.78 0.86 -4.21
C MET A 57 21.34 1.99 -3.29
N MET A 58 22.32 2.61 -2.64
CA MET A 58 22.13 3.84 -1.87
C MET A 58 22.32 5.06 -2.77
N LEU A 59 21.50 6.08 -2.56
CA LEU A 59 21.48 7.32 -3.33
C LEU A 59 21.60 8.52 -2.40
N ASP A 60 22.42 9.50 -2.77
CA ASP A 60 22.46 10.79 -2.09
C ASP A 60 21.25 11.64 -2.53
N PRO A 61 20.30 11.93 -1.62
CA PRO A 61 19.10 12.70 -1.95
C PRO A 61 19.38 14.20 -2.08
N GLN A 62 20.55 14.70 -1.64
CA GLN A 62 20.87 16.12 -1.58
C GLN A 62 19.84 16.93 -0.79
N MET A 63 19.25 16.31 0.23
CA MET A 63 18.34 16.93 1.20
C MET A 63 18.33 16.11 2.48
N GLN A 64 17.79 16.67 3.57
CA GLN A 64 17.73 15.97 4.85
C GLN A 64 16.65 14.87 4.85
N ILE A 65 17.00 13.71 5.40
CA ILE A 65 16.07 12.65 5.79
C ILE A 65 15.30 13.13 7.03
N SER A 66 13.97 13.00 7.02
CA SER A 66 13.14 13.37 8.17
C SER A 66 13.33 12.40 9.35
N ARG A 67 13.04 12.87 10.56
CA ARG A 67 13.12 12.02 11.76
C ARG A 67 12.11 10.87 11.71
N GLU A 68 10.94 11.11 11.14
CA GLU A 68 9.89 10.11 10.94
C GLU A 68 10.35 9.02 9.97
N ALA A 69 10.97 9.39 8.84
CA ALA A 69 11.54 8.42 7.91
C ALA A 69 12.66 7.62 8.58
N THR A 70 13.57 8.30 9.29
CA THR A 70 14.65 7.67 10.05
C THR A 70 14.10 6.66 11.08
N ALA A 71 13.00 6.98 11.75
CA ALA A 71 12.37 6.09 12.73
C ALA A 71 11.73 4.84 12.08
N VAL A 72 11.40 4.89 10.79
CA VAL A 72 10.83 3.75 10.05
C VAL A 72 11.93 2.84 9.52
N HIS A 73 12.89 3.37 8.76
CA HIS A 73 13.88 2.56 8.03
C HIS A 73 15.29 2.57 8.66
N GLY A 74 15.53 3.40 9.67
CA GLY A 74 16.79 3.44 10.43
C GLY A 74 17.98 4.14 9.75
N LEU A 75 17.83 4.64 8.53
CA LEU A 75 18.91 5.32 7.78
C LEU A 75 19.00 6.79 8.17
N ILE A 76 20.21 7.28 8.36
CA ILE A 76 20.53 8.67 8.68
C ILE A 76 21.27 9.35 7.54
N ASN A 77 21.31 10.69 7.56
CA ASN A 77 21.97 11.48 6.51
C ASN A 77 23.43 11.07 6.26
N LYS A 78 24.12 10.53 7.27
CA LYS A 78 25.51 10.05 7.16
C LYS A 78 25.63 8.81 6.27
N ASP A 79 24.64 7.93 6.26
CA ASP A 79 24.70 6.64 5.53
C ASP A 79 24.65 6.84 4.01
N VAL A 80 23.99 7.91 3.58
CA VAL A 80 23.83 8.27 2.16
C VAL A 80 24.77 9.38 1.70
N SER A 81 25.54 9.97 2.62
CA SER A 81 26.52 11.00 2.29
C SER A 81 27.62 10.42 1.39
N GLY A 82 27.89 11.09 0.26
CA GLY A 82 28.92 10.68 -0.70
C GLY A 82 28.50 9.54 -1.64
N LYS A 83 27.26 9.04 -1.54
CA LYS A 83 26.67 8.11 -2.50
C LYS A 83 26.36 8.82 -3.83
N PRO A 84 26.23 8.10 -4.95
CA PRO A 84 25.81 8.75 -6.20
C PRO A 84 24.39 9.31 -6.06
N THR A 85 24.10 10.44 -6.69
CA THR A 85 22.73 10.96 -6.75
C THR A 85 21.88 10.13 -7.72
N PHE A 86 20.55 10.22 -7.62
CA PHE A 86 19.67 9.58 -8.61
C PHE A 86 20.04 9.97 -10.04
N MET A 87 20.33 11.24 -10.30
CA MET A 87 20.78 11.74 -11.61
C MET A 87 21.99 10.98 -12.15
N LYS A 88 23.00 10.67 -11.31
CA LYS A 88 24.18 9.90 -11.73
C LYS A 88 23.85 8.44 -12.06
N LYS A 89 22.79 7.90 -11.46
CA LYS A 89 22.34 6.51 -11.64
C LYS A 89 21.14 6.36 -12.58
N ALA A 90 20.57 7.46 -13.08
CA ALA A 90 19.31 7.46 -13.80
C ALA A 90 19.32 6.52 -15.02
N GLN A 91 20.38 6.54 -15.82
CA GLN A 91 20.51 5.66 -16.98
C GLN A 91 20.57 4.17 -16.59
N GLU A 92 21.33 3.83 -15.55
CA GLU A 92 21.43 2.46 -15.03
C GLU A 92 20.08 1.97 -14.49
N ILE A 93 19.38 2.80 -13.71
CA ILE A 93 18.05 2.48 -13.19
C ILE A 93 17.06 2.36 -14.35
N TRP A 94 17.16 3.21 -15.37
CA TRP A 94 16.31 3.12 -16.56
C TRP A 94 16.47 1.78 -17.27
N GLU A 95 17.69 1.31 -17.49
CA GLU A 95 17.97 0.01 -18.12
C GLU A 95 17.44 -1.17 -17.28
N ILE A 96 17.39 -1.00 -15.96
CA ILE A 96 16.82 -2.00 -15.05
C ILE A 96 15.30 -2.02 -15.13
N PHE A 97 14.62 -0.86 -15.16
CA PHE A 97 13.18 -0.77 -14.97
C PHE A 97 12.38 -0.63 -16.27
N ASN A 98 12.93 0.01 -17.30
CA ASN A 98 12.23 0.26 -18.54
C ASN A 98 11.78 -1.06 -19.21
N GLY A 99 10.59 -1.03 -19.81
CA GLY A 99 10.03 -2.18 -20.52
C GLY A 99 9.71 -3.38 -19.61
N CYS A 100 9.47 -3.17 -18.32
CA CYS A 100 9.14 -4.24 -17.37
C CYS A 100 7.66 -4.23 -16.94
N PHE A 101 7.25 -5.32 -16.29
CA PHE A 101 6.22 -5.31 -15.27
C PHE A 101 6.80 -4.84 -13.94
N TYR A 102 5.97 -4.32 -13.05
CA TYR A 102 6.39 -3.72 -11.79
C TYR A 102 5.63 -4.34 -10.62
N GLY A 103 6.35 -4.84 -9.62
CA GLY A 103 5.76 -5.49 -8.46
C GLY A 103 6.33 -4.96 -7.15
N GLY A 104 5.59 -5.21 -6.07
CA GLY A 104 5.99 -4.83 -4.72
C GLY A 104 4.82 -4.92 -3.75
N PHE A 105 4.95 -4.34 -2.56
CA PHE A 105 3.89 -4.26 -1.57
C PHE A 105 3.50 -2.79 -1.38
N ASN A 106 2.30 -2.39 -1.83
CA ASN A 106 1.90 -0.99 -1.94
C ASN A 106 2.61 -0.17 -3.03
N VAL A 107 3.30 -0.86 -3.95
CA VAL A 107 4.09 -0.28 -5.05
C VAL A 107 3.29 0.72 -5.91
N MET A 108 1.98 0.48 -6.09
CA MET A 108 1.12 1.33 -6.92
C MET A 108 0.94 2.73 -6.31
N ASN A 109 0.98 2.84 -4.99
CA ASN A 109 0.63 4.06 -4.27
C ASN A 109 1.85 4.86 -3.79
N PHE A 110 3.06 4.32 -3.88
CA PHE A 110 4.25 4.97 -3.33
C PHE A 110 5.49 4.79 -4.23
N ASP A 111 6.04 3.58 -4.31
CA ASP A 111 7.34 3.28 -4.93
C ASP A 111 7.39 3.63 -6.42
N LEU A 112 6.39 3.21 -7.20
CA LEU A 112 6.31 3.55 -8.62
C LEU A 112 6.09 5.05 -8.87
N PRO A 113 5.14 5.73 -8.19
CA PRO A 113 4.98 7.18 -8.29
C PRO A 113 6.27 7.96 -7.98
N ILE A 114 6.97 7.60 -6.89
CA ILE A 114 8.18 8.32 -6.49
C ILE A 114 9.35 8.05 -7.43
N LEU A 115 9.49 6.83 -7.97
CA LEU A 115 10.47 6.49 -9.01
C LEU A 115 10.23 7.29 -10.30
N ARG A 116 8.99 7.31 -10.80
CA ARG A 116 8.62 8.13 -11.97
C ARG A 116 8.96 9.60 -11.76
N ARG A 117 8.69 10.13 -10.56
CA ARG A 117 8.98 11.52 -10.22
C ARG A 117 10.49 11.80 -10.12
N GLU A 118 11.34 10.86 -9.69
CA GLU A 118 12.80 11.03 -9.81
C GLU A 118 13.23 11.11 -11.29
N PHE A 119 12.70 10.24 -12.15
CA PHE A 119 13.01 10.27 -13.60
C PHE A 119 12.61 11.59 -14.26
N ILE A 120 11.42 12.10 -13.96
CA ILE A 120 10.96 13.40 -14.48
C ILE A 120 11.91 14.53 -14.08
N ARG A 121 12.43 14.52 -12.84
CA ARG A 121 13.38 15.55 -12.35
C ARG A 121 14.70 15.58 -13.11
N VAL A 122 15.07 14.47 -13.76
CA VAL A 122 16.30 14.36 -14.56
C VAL A 122 16.02 14.38 -16.06
N GLY A 123 14.80 14.76 -16.46
CA GLY A 123 14.42 14.93 -17.87
C GLY A 123 14.10 13.61 -18.60
N MET A 124 13.82 12.53 -17.88
CA MET A 124 13.46 11.23 -18.45
C MET A 124 11.96 10.94 -18.22
N ASP A 125 11.23 10.60 -19.28
CA ASP A 125 9.80 10.27 -19.18
C ASP A 125 9.58 8.78 -18.92
N PHE A 126 9.63 8.39 -17.65
CA PHE A 126 9.34 7.02 -17.22
C PHE A 126 7.84 6.80 -17.10
N ASP A 127 7.22 6.30 -18.17
CA ASP A 127 5.80 5.98 -18.21
C ASP A 127 5.50 4.51 -17.90
N TYR A 128 4.35 4.26 -17.27
CA TYR A 128 3.85 2.92 -16.99
C TYR A 128 2.33 2.91 -16.94
N ASN A 129 1.74 1.76 -17.30
CA ASN A 129 0.30 1.53 -17.24
C ASN A 129 -0.08 0.69 -16.01
N ILE A 130 -1.31 0.87 -15.52
CA ILE A 130 -1.86 0.06 -14.41
C ILE A 130 -1.84 -1.44 -14.74
N SER A 131 -2.02 -1.81 -16.02
CA SER A 131 -1.91 -3.19 -16.49
C SER A 131 -0.52 -3.80 -16.35
N GLN A 132 0.49 -2.99 -16.04
CA GLN A 132 1.86 -3.45 -15.80
C GLN A 132 2.18 -3.72 -14.33
N ILE A 133 1.23 -3.50 -13.41
CA ILE A 133 1.50 -3.47 -11.97
C ILE A 133 0.97 -4.73 -11.28
N VAL A 134 1.81 -5.36 -10.47
CA VAL A 134 1.51 -6.51 -9.60
C VAL A 134 1.72 -6.09 -8.14
N ASP A 135 0.72 -5.45 -7.56
CA ASP A 135 0.77 -5.01 -6.15
C ASP A 135 0.23 -6.09 -5.21
N SER A 136 1.15 -6.72 -4.46
CA SER A 136 0.83 -7.81 -3.54
C SER A 136 -0.11 -7.40 -2.40
N ARG A 137 -0.10 -6.12 -2.00
CA ARG A 137 -1.01 -5.58 -0.97
C ARG A 137 -2.44 -5.49 -1.50
N ILE A 138 -2.62 -5.09 -2.76
CA ILE A 138 -3.94 -5.03 -3.41
C ILE A 138 -4.48 -6.44 -3.61
N ILE A 139 -3.63 -7.36 -4.09
CA ILE A 139 -4.00 -8.77 -4.24
C ILE A 139 -4.46 -9.37 -2.91
N TYR A 140 -3.70 -9.17 -1.82
CA TYR A 140 -4.09 -9.65 -0.49
C TYR A 140 -5.46 -9.12 -0.05
N GLN A 141 -5.69 -7.82 -0.18
CA GLN A 141 -6.96 -7.20 0.23
C GLN A 141 -8.16 -7.69 -0.59
N HIS A 142 -7.94 -8.03 -1.85
CA HIS A 142 -8.96 -8.57 -2.72
C HIS A 142 -9.25 -10.05 -2.43
N MET A 143 -8.19 -10.85 -2.23
CA MET A 143 -8.28 -12.30 -2.09
C MET A 143 -8.64 -12.75 -0.67
N VAL A 144 -8.48 -11.90 0.35
CA VAL A 144 -8.76 -12.23 1.75
C VAL A 144 -9.89 -11.33 2.29
N PRO A 145 -11.17 -11.76 2.17
CA PRO A 145 -12.31 -11.02 2.71
C PRO A 145 -12.24 -10.91 4.23
N ARG A 146 -12.83 -9.84 4.78
CA ARG A 146 -12.96 -9.62 6.23
C ARG A 146 -14.29 -10.14 6.80
N SER A 147 -14.71 -11.33 6.37
CA SER A 147 -15.90 -12.00 6.90
C SER A 147 -15.54 -12.98 8.02
N LEU A 148 -16.52 -13.34 8.84
CA LEU A 148 -16.36 -14.40 9.85
C LEU A 148 -15.86 -15.70 9.21
N ALA A 149 -16.49 -16.13 8.10
CA ALA A 149 -16.10 -17.33 7.37
C ALA A 149 -14.66 -17.29 6.85
N ALA A 150 -14.22 -16.17 6.28
CA ALA A 150 -12.84 -16.02 5.79
C ALA A 150 -11.83 -16.02 6.96
N THR A 151 -12.20 -15.40 8.09
CA THR A 151 -11.39 -15.35 9.30
C THR A 151 -11.26 -16.74 9.93
N TYR A 152 -12.37 -17.50 9.97
CA TYR A 152 -12.41 -18.88 10.44
C TYR A 152 -11.52 -19.78 9.60
N ARG A 153 -11.61 -19.68 8.27
CA ARG A 153 -10.72 -20.43 7.37
C ARG A 153 -9.25 -20.08 7.59
N TYR A 154 -8.93 -18.80 7.81
CA TYR A 154 -7.55 -18.35 8.00
C TYR A 154 -6.94 -18.84 9.32
N TYR A 155 -7.66 -18.76 10.44
CA TYR A 155 -7.13 -19.14 11.76
C TYR A 155 -7.29 -20.63 12.08
N CYS A 156 -8.40 -21.23 11.66
CA CYS A 156 -8.79 -22.59 12.04
C CYS A 156 -8.58 -23.60 10.91
N GLY A 157 -8.33 -23.16 9.67
CA GLY A 157 -8.15 -24.05 8.50
C GLY A 157 -9.42 -24.79 8.10
N LYS A 158 -10.59 -24.39 8.62
CA LYS A 158 -11.87 -25.07 8.44
C LYS A 158 -12.77 -24.30 7.48
N GLU A 159 -13.59 -25.05 6.75
CA GLU A 159 -14.69 -24.50 5.97
C GLU A 159 -15.82 -24.06 6.91
N PHE A 160 -16.41 -22.92 6.60
CA PHE A 160 -17.56 -22.41 7.34
C PHE A 160 -18.82 -23.12 6.84
N ASN A 161 -19.22 -24.19 7.51
CA ASN A 161 -20.49 -24.87 7.23
C ASN A 161 -21.64 -23.98 7.72
N GLN A 162 -22.44 -23.45 6.80
CA GLN A 162 -23.54 -22.53 7.07
C GLN A 162 -24.66 -23.19 7.87
N SER A 163 -24.55 -23.22 9.19
CA SER A 163 -25.71 -23.08 10.07
C SER A 163 -25.73 -21.62 10.50
N HIS A 164 -26.43 -20.75 9.78
CA HIS A 164 -26.60 -19.31 10.10
C HIS A 164 -27.41 -19.10 11.39
N THR A 165 -27.05 -19.81 12.46
CA THR A 165 -27.61 -19.64 13.79
C THR A 165 -26.69 -18.73 14.58
N ALA A 166 -27.27 -17.88 15.43
CA ALA A 166 -26.49 -16.99 16.28
C ALA A 166 -25.51 -17.77 17.18
N LEU A 167 -25.90 -18.96 17.63
CA LEU A 167 -25.03 -19.83 18.44
C LEU A 167 -23.83 -20.33 17.63
N GLY A 168 -24.04 -20.81 16.40
CA GLY A 168 -22.95 -21.26 15.53
C GLY A 168 -21.96 -20.15 15.20
N ASP A 169 -22.44 -18.93 14.96
CA ASP A 169 -21.56 -17.76 14.75
C ASP A 169 -20.72 -17.44 16.01
N VAL A 170 -21.31 -17.57 17.20
CA VAL A 170 -20.61 -17.38 18.49
C VAL A 170 -19.56 -18.46 18.73
N GLU A 171 -19.87 -19.73 18.46
CA GLU A 171 -18.92 -20.84 18.58
C GLU A 171 -17.73 -20.67 17.64
N VAL A 172 -17.99 -20.27 16.38
CA VAL A 172 -16.94 -19.95 15.41
C VAL A 172 -16.09 -18.78 15.89
N ALA A 173 -16.71 -17.72 16.42
CA ALA A 173 -15.97 -16.59 16.96
C ALA A 173 -15.09 -16.98 18.17
N ALA A 174 -15.59 -17.85 19.05
CA ALA A 174 -14.83 -18.37 20.18
C ALA A 174 -13.62 -19.21 19.73
N GLU A 175 -13.78 -20.07 18.71
CA GLU A 175 -12.69 -20.87 18.17
C GLU A 175 -11.62 -19.99 17.49
N ILE A 176 -12.04 -18.95 16.76
CA ILE A 176 -11.12 -17.95 16.19
C ILE A 176 -10.31 -17.29 17.30
N LEU A 177 -10.96 -16.85 18.38
CA LEU A 177 -10.29 -16.18 19.50
C LEU A 177 -9.28 -17.12 20.18
N ALA A 178 -9.63 -18.39 20.38
CA ALA A 178 -8.71 -19.39 20.90
C ALA A 178 -7.44 -19.52 20.02
N LYS A 179 -7.60 -19.58 18.70
CA LYS A 179 -6.47 -19.61 17.75
C LYS A 179 -5.67 -18.32 17.71
N GLN A 180 -6.30 -17.18 17.97
CA GLN A 180 -5.61 -15.90 18.10
C GLN A 180 -4.76 -15.86 19.37
N LEU A 181 -5.27 -16.36 20.49
CA LEU A 181 -4.52 -16.49 21.75
C LEU A 181 -3.34 -17.47 21.62
N ASP A 182 -3.51 -18.57 20.88
CA ASP A 182 -2.42 -19.50 20.57
C ASP A 182 -1.28 -18.81 19.78
N LYS A 183 -1.64 -17.84 18.92
CA LYS A 183 -0.72 -17.22 17.95
C LYS A 183 -0.09 -15.92 18.45
N TYR A 184 -0.79 -15.15 19.28
CA TYR A 184 -0.41 -13.81 19.71
C TYR A 184 -0.50 -13.72 21.23
N SER A 185 0.66 -13.82 21.89
CA SER A 185 0.78 -13.75 23.35
C SER A 185 0.26 -12.43 23.95
N GLU A 186 0.35 -11.34 23.19
CA GLU A 186 0.00 -9.98 23.58
C GLU A 186 -1.52 -9.81 23.80
N ILE A 187 -2.35 -10.68 23.21
CA ILE A 187 -3.80 -10.67 23.41
C ILE A 187 -4.17 -11.08 24.85
N GLY A 188 -3.26 -11.70 25.61
CA GLY A 188 -3.45 -11.93 27.04
C GLY A 188 -3.49 -10.64 27.88
N ASP A 189 -3.01 -9.52 27.34
CA ASP A 189 -3.04 -8.21 27.99
C ASP A 189 -4.24 -7.36 27.53
N TRP A 190 -5.14 -7.05 28.48
CA TRP A 190 -6.27 -6.15 28.23
C TRP A 190 -5.84 -4.73 27.85
N GLY A 191 -4.66 -4.27 28.28
CA GLY A 191 -4.09 -2.99 27.87
C GLY A 191 -3.83 -2.96 26.36
N PHE A 192 -3.20 -4.02 25.84
CA PHE A 192 -3.03 -4.21 24.41
C PHE A 192 -4.36 -4.30 23.65
N ILE A 193 -5.32 -5.12 24.12
CA ILE A 193 -6.65 -5.23 23.49
C ILE A 193 -7.34 -3.86 23.40
N ASN A 194 -7.37 -3.11 24.50
CA ASN A 194 -8.00 -1.80 24.53
C ASN A 194 -7.32 -0.82 23.57
N LYS A 195 -5.98 -0.82 23.52
CA LYS A 195 -5.20 0.02 22.60
C LYS A 195 -5.55 -0.27 21.13
N ILE A 196 -5.66 -1.53 20.73
CA ILE A 196 -5.97 -1.88 19.33
C ILE A 196 -7.43 -1.60 18.96
N HIS A 197 -8.36 -1.73 19.91
CA HIS A 197 -9.78 -1.38 19.73
C HIS A 197 -10.00 0.13 19.62
N GLN A 198 -9.22 0.92 20.35
CA GLN A 198 -9.28 2.38 20.32
C GLN A 198 -8.43 2.98 19.19
N SER A 199 -7.65 2.17 18.47
CA SER A 199 -6.88 2.63 17.33
C SER A 199 -7.83 3.24 16.29
N PRO A 200 -7.61 4.51 15.88
CA PRO A 200 -8.38 5.12 14.82
C PRO A 200 -8.36 4.25 13.57
N GLU A 201 -7.29 3.51 13.29
CA GLU A 201 -7.14 2.69 12.07
C GLU A 201 -8.21 1.61 11.85
N ASN A 202 -9.08 1.35 12.83
CA ASN A 202 -10.22 0.43 12.73
C ASN A 202 -11.57 1.08 13.04
N SER A 203 -11.63 2.41 13.23
CA SER A 203 -12.86 3.12 13.52
C SER A 203 -13.45 3.78 12.27
N TYR A 204 -14.78 3.91 12.28
CA TYR A 204 -15.48 4.69 11.27
C TYR A 204 -15.29 6.18 11.56
N VAL A 205 -15.05 6.96 10.51
CA VAL A 205 -14.91 8.42 10.58
C VAL A 205 -16.27 9.08 10.82
N ASP A 206 -17.34 8.42 10.38
CA ASP A 206 -18.72 8.86 10.55
C ASP A 206 -19.59 7.75 11.16
N SER A 207 -20.60 8.17 11.92
CA SER A 207 -21.60 7.30 12.55
C SER A 207 -22.35 6.43 11.54
N SER A 208 -22.55 6.91 10.31
CA SER A 208 -23.22 6.17 9.24
C SER A 208 -22.30 5.19 8.48
N ARG A 209 -21.06 5.01 8.96
CA ARG A 209 -20.08 4.01 8.51
C ARG A 209 -19.76 4.10 7.01
N LYS A 210 -19.80 5.30 6.44
CA LYS A 210 -19.46 5.55 5.03
C LYS A 210 -17.97 5.74 4.83
N PHE A 211 -17.25 6.12 5.88
CA PHE A 211 -15.82 6.29 5.90
C PHE A 211 -15.20 5.58 7.09
N TYR A 212 -14.02 5.02 6.91
CA TYR A 212 -13.21 4.50 8.02
C TYR A 212 -11.78 5.01 7.91
N TRP A 213 -11.13 5.17 9.04
CA TRP A 213 -9.73 5.57 9.10
C TRP A 213 -8.84 4.39 8.72
N ARG A 214 -7.81 4.66 7.94
CA ARG A 214 -6.77 3.69 7.61
C ARG A 214 -5.48 4.43 7.27
N HIS A 215 -4.37 4.13 7.94
CA HIS A 215 -3.09 4.83 7.73
C HIS A 215 -3.25 6.37 7.79
N GLY A 216 -3.94 6.85 8.83
CA GLY A 216 -4.19 8.29 9.04
C GLY A 216 -5.09 8.98 8.01
N ARG A 217 -5.73 8.25 7.09
CA ARG A 217 -6.61 8.81 6.06
C ARG A 217 -8.01 8.20 6.11
N ALA A 218 -9.03 9.01 5.86
CA ALA A 218 -10.39 8.53 5.67
C ALA A 218 -10.51 7.79 4.33
N HIS A 219 -11.05 6.57 4.34
CA HIS A 219 -11.29 5.73 3.16
C HIS A 219 -12.77 5.40 3.04
N PHE A 220 -13.27 5.27 1.82
CA PHE A 220 -14.66 4.90 1.56
C PHE A 220 -14.94 3.46 2.03
N ALA A 221 -16.02 3.26 2.77
CA ALA A 221 -16.53 1.95 3.17
C ALA A 221 -17.62 1.40 2.21
N PHE A 222 -17.99 2.16 1.17
CA PHE A 222 -19.10 1.85 0.25
C PHE A 222 -18.79 2.29 -1.19
N SER A 223 -19.70 1.94 -2.11
CA SER A 223 -19.67 2.27 -3.54
C SER A 223 -18.50 1.62 -4.31
N LYS A 224 -18.36 1.99 -5.59
CA LYS A 224 -17.21 1.62 -6.44
C LYS A 224 -15.86 2.13 -5.93
N TYR A 225 -15.86 3.05 -4.96
CA TYR A 225 -14.64 3.56 -4.32
C TYR A 225 -14.32 2.89 -2.99
N ARG A 226 -15.03 1.82 -2.60
CA ARG A 226 -14.74 1.10 -1.36
C ARG A 226 -13.25 0.75 -1.26
N GLY A 227 -12.62 1.13 -0.15
CA GLY A 227 -11.21 0.90 0.11
C GLY A 227 -10.27 1.98 -0.45
N ILE A 228 -10.77 2.96 -1.20
CA ILE A 228 -10.00 4.07 -1.75
C ILE A 228 -10.06 5.28 -0.80
N ALA A 229 -8.97 6.03 -0.69
CA ALA A 229 -8.90 7.20 0.18
C ALA A 229 -9.86 8.30 -0.30
N LEU A 230 -10.61 8.91 0.63
CA LEU A 230 -11.50 10.03 0.34
C LEU A 230 -10.75 11.18 -0.34
N SER A 231 -9.54 11.46 0.12
CA SER A 231 -8.67 12.49 -0.46
C SER A 231 -8.22 12.19 -1.89
N GLU A 232 -8.15 10.92 -2.29
CA GLU A 232 -7.77 10.52 -3.64
C GLU A 232 -8.95 10.64 -4.60
N VAL A 233 -10.13 10.14 -4.22
CA VAL A 233 -11.36 10.30 -5.02
C VAL A 233 -11.71 11.78 -5.17
N ALA A 234 -11.46 12.59 -4.14
CA ALA A 234 -11.65 14.03 -4.21
C ALA A 234 -10.79 14.69 -5.31
N LYS A 235 -9.61 14.15 -5.62
CA LYS A 235 -8.73 14.63 -6.70
C LYS A 235 -9.15 14.09 -8.07
N VAL A 236 -9.39 12.78 -8.15
CA VAL A 236 -9.61 12.08 -9.43
C VAL A 236 -11.05 12.21 -9.92
N ASN A 237 -12.03 12.25 -9.00
CA ASN A 237 -13.45 12.38 -9.34
C ASN A 237 -14.22 13.26 -8.32
N PRO A 238 -13.98 14.58 -8.29
CA PRO A 238 -14.70 15.50 -7.41
C PRO A 238 -16.21 15.54 -7.69
N LYS A 239 -16.66 15.17 -8.91
CA LYS A 239 -18.09 15.10 -9.25
C LYS A 239 -18.82 14.06 -8.41
N PHE A 240 -18.17 12.92 -8.12
CA PHE A 240 -18.75 11.90 -7.23
C PHE A 240 -18.98 12.44 -5.81
N LEU A 241 -18.03 13.21 -5.27
CA LEU A 241 -18.19 13.82 -3.96
C LEU A 241 -19.30 14.89 -3.96
N LYS A 242 -19.40 15.69 -5.02
CA LYS A 242 -20.53 16.62 -5.19
C LYS A 242 -21.88 15.90 -5.23
N TRP A 243 -21.95 14.72 -5.84
CA TRP A 243 -23.15 13.89 -5.81
C TRP A 243 -23.49 13.42 -4.39
N ILE A 244 -22.48 13.00 -3.59
CA ILE A 244 -22.72 12.65 -2.17
C ILE A 244 -23.30 13.84 -1.39
N LEU A 245 -22.84 15.07 -1.68
CA LEU A 245 -23.37 16.27 -1.03
C LEU A 245 -24.83 16.57 -1.39
N ALA A 246 -25.29 16.16 -2.58
CA ALA A 246 -26.65 16.35 -3.06
C ALA A 246 -27.58 15.15 -2.75
N ALA A 247 -27.02 13.98 -2.49
CA ALA A 247 -27.75 12.76 -2.19
C ALA A 247 -28.15 12.65 -0.71
N ASP A 248 -28.98 11.65 -0.40
CA ASP A 248 -29.44 11.35 0.95
C ASP A 248 -28.34 10.65 1.77
N PHE A 249 -27.50 11.46 2.42
CA PHE A 249 -26.47 11.05 3.37
C PHE A 249 -26.57 11.92 4.63
N SER A 250 -26.05 11.39 5.74
CA SER A 250 -25.99 12.14 6.99
C SER A 250 -25.20 13.45 6.84
N GLU A 251 -25.58 14.47 7.61
CA GLU A 251 -24.86 15.76 7.60
C GLU A 251 -23.41 15.62 8.07
N GLU A 252 -23.11 14.64 8.92
CA GLU A 252 -21.75 14.28 9.31
C GLU A 252 -20.93 13.79 8.09
N THR A 253 -21.47 12.82 7.34
CA THR A 253 -20.86 12.33 6.10
C THR A 253 -20.65 13.47 5.10
N LYS A 254 -21.65 14.34 4.91
CA LYS A 254 -21.53 15.50 4.00
C LYS A 254 -20.49 16.50 4.48
N THR A 255 -20.37 16.73 5.78
CA THR A 255 -19.36 17.63 6.36
C THR A 255 -17.94 17.11 6.12
N ILE A 256 -17.72 15.80 6.30
CA ILE A 256 -16.45 15.14 5.99
C ILE A 256 -16.09 15.31 4.51
N VAL A 257 -17.06 15.12 3.61
CA VAL A 257 -16.88 15.29 2.16
C VAL A 257 -16.60 16.75 1.78
N LYS A 258 -17.30 17.72 2.38
CA LYS A 258 -17.04 19.16 2.18
C LYS A 258 -15.60 19.51 2.54
N LYS A 259 -15.15 19.10 3.73
CA LYS A 259 -13.76 19.31 4.19
C LYS A 259 -12.73 18.71 3.22
N ALA A 260 -12.99 17.51 2.71
CA ALA A 260 -12.11 16.88 1.73
C ALA A 260 -12.02 17.69 0.42
N LEU A 261 -13.16 18.16 -0.11
CA LEU A 261 -13.19 19.01 -1.32
C LEU A 261 -12.51 20.37 -1.11
N GLU A 262 -12.70 20.99 0.06
CA GLU A 262 -12.06 22.27 0.41
C GLU A 262 -10.53 22.15 0.53
N SER A 263 -10.05 21.04 1.11
CA SER A 263 -8.61 20.78 1.25
C SER A 263 -7.90 20.76 -0.10
N ILE A 264 -8.58 20.32 -1.16
CA ILE A 264 -8.04 20.31 -2.54
C ILE A 264 -8.04 21.70 -3.15
N LYS A 265 -9.11 22.49 -2.96
CA LYS A 265 -9.17 23.87 -3.50
C LYS A 265 -8.01 24.73 -2.99
N LYS A 266 -7.64 24.57 -1.71
CA LYS A 266 -6.48 25.27 -1.11
C LYS A 266 -5.13 24.84 -1.68
N ILE A 267 -5.02 23.64 -2.25
CA ILE A 267 -3.79 23.13 -2.88
C ILE A 267 -3.64 23.67 -4.31
N ILE A 268 -4.75 23.91 -5.01
CA ILE A 268 -4.75 24.40 -6.41
C ILE A 268 -4.56 25.93 -6.51
N GLN A 269 -4.83 26.66 -5.42
CA GLN A 269 -4.70 28.13 -5.35
C GLN A 269 -3.33 28.62 -4.83
N LYS A 270 -2.37 27.71 -4.62
CA LYS A 270 -0.97 28.01 -4.29
C LYS A 270 -0.09 27.54 -5.42
#